data_AF-A0A9D8JI60-F1
#
_entry.id   AF-A0A9D8JI60-F1
#
_cell.length_a   1.000
_cell.length_b   1.000
_cell.length_c   1.000
_cell.angle_alpha   90.00
_cell.angle_beta   90.00
_cell.angle_gamma   90.00
#
_symmetry.space_group_name_H-M   'P 1'
#
loop_
_entity.id
_entity.type
_entity.pdbx_description
1 polymer ?
#
loop_
_entity_poly.entity_id
_entity_poly.type
_entity_poly.pdbx_seq_one_letter_code
_entity_poly.pdbx_strand_id
1 'polypeptide(L)' 'MKTDPIVKEVRRIRKQIENEAKRDPELFYQHLKKMQKPFSEQIVCRQPKPLVVFKKKKVA' A
#
# COMPACT_ATOMS: atom_id res chain seq x y z
N MET A 1 -20.81 13.32 -9.15
CA MET A 1 -20.19 11.97 -9.10
C MET A 1 -20.00 11.58 -7.64
N LYS A 2 -20.50 10.42 -7.21
CA LYS A 2 -20.21 9.91 -5.85
C LYS A 2 -18.72 9.57 -5.80
N THR A 3 -17.97 10.29 -4.96
CA THR A 3 -16.54 10.03 -4.77
C THR A 3 -16.40 8.80 -3.88
N ASP A 4 -15.62 7.83 -4.35
CA ASP A 4 -15.29 6.62 -3.60
C ASP A 4 -14.68 7.01 -2.22
N PRO A 5 -15.19 6.44 -1.11
CA PRO A 5 -14.69 6.73 0.23
C PRO A 5 -13.18 6.44 0.37
N ILE A 6 -12.67 5.39 -0.26
CA ILE A 6 -11.24 5.03 -0.23
C ILE A 6 -10.42 6.12 -0.90
N VAL A 7 -10.88 6.61 -2.06
CA VAL A 7 -10.19 7.67 -2.80
C VAL A 7 -10.17 8.98 -2.00
N LYS A 8 -11.24 9.29 -1.26
CA LYS A 8 -11.27 10.44 -0.34
C LYS A 8 -10.24 10.32 0.77
N GLU A 9 -10.13 9.16 1.37
CA GLU A 9 -9.22 8.90 2.48
C GLU A 9 -7.76 8.96 2.04
N VAL A 10 -7.42 8.32 0.92
CA VAL A 10 -6.09 8.40 0.31
C VAL A 10 -5.69 9.86 0.02
N ARG A 11 -6.60 10.67 -0.52
CA ARG A 11 -6.34 12.09 -0.78
C ARG A 11 -6.13 12.89 0.50
N ARG A 12 -6.85 12.57 1.58
CA ARG A 12 -6.69 13.21 2.88
C ARG A 12 -5.32 12.92 3.47
N ILE A 13 -4.91 11.65 3.48
CA ILE A 13 -3.59 11.22 3.95
C ILE A 13 -2.49 11.90 3.15
N ARG A 14 -2.61 11.92 1.81
CA ARG A 14 -1.63 12.60 0.95
C ARG A 14 -1.47 14.08 1.29
N LYS A 15 -2.57 14.80 1.50
CA LYS A 15 -2.53 16.22 1.89
C LYS A 15 -1.88 16.44 3.26
N GLN A 16 -2.07 15.52 4.21
CA GLN A 16 -1.40 15.59 5.52
C GLN A 16 0.11 15.47 5.36
N ILE A 17 0.58 14.48 4.58
CA ILE A 17 2.01 14.27 4.32
C ILE A 17 2.61 15.49 3.57
N GLU A 18 1.91 16.04 2.57
CA GLU A 18 2.36 17.23 1.83
C GLU A 18 2.46 18.48 2.73
N ASN A 19 1.53 18.64 3.68
CA ASN A 19 1.56 19.73 4.65
C ASN A 19 2.67 19.57 5.68
N GLU A 20 2.89 18.35 6.19
CA GLU A 20 3.99 18.03 7.12
C GLU A 20 5.35 18.25 6.46
N ALA A 21 5.47 17.93 5.17
CA ALA A 21 6.66 18.21 4.38
C ALA A 21 6.82 19.69 4.00
N LYS A 22 5.94 20.60 4.45
CA LYS A 22 5.94 22.04 4.12
C LYS A 22 6.01 22.33 2.60
N ARG A 23 5.46 21.42 1.77
CA ARG A 23 5.59 21.45 0.30
C ARG A 23 7.03 21.37 -0.22
N ASP A 24 7.98 20.92 0.58
CA ASP A 24 9.32 20.59 0.10
C ASP A 24 9.29 19.19 -0.54
N PRO A 25 9.47 19.11 -1.87
CA PRO A 25 9.43 17.84 -2.60
C PRO A 25 10.56 16.88 -2.19
N GLU A 26 11.70 17.40 -1.74
CA GLU A 26 12.84 16.58 -1.34
C GLU A 26 12.56 15.90 0.01
N LEU A 27 12.03 16.64 0.98
CA LEU A 27 11.61 16.09 2.27
C LEU A 27 10.50 15.04 2.10
N PHE A 28 9.54 15.30 1.20
CA PHE A 28 8.49 14.35 0.88
C PHE A 28 9.06 13.04 0.30
N TYR A 29 9.99 13.16 -0.66
CA TYR A 29 10.66 12.00 -1.25
C TYR A 29 11.46 11.20 -0.22
N GLN A 30 12.18 11.87 0.67
CA GLN A 30 12.92 11.21 1.75
C GLN A 30 11.99 10.50 2.74
N HIS A 31 10.83 11.09 3.06
CA HIS A 31 9.81 10.44 3.90
C HIS A 31 9.29 9.16 3.24
N LEU A 32 8.96 9.21 1.94
CA LEU A 32 8.55 8.01 1.19
C LEU A 32 9.65 6.94 1.17
N LYS A 33 10.90 7.33 0.95
CA LYS A 33 12.03 6.40 0.94
C LYS A 33 12.23 5.73 2.30
N LYS A 34 12.07 6.47 3.40
CA LYS A 34 12.10 5.91 4.77
C LYS A 34 10.96 4.93 5.00
N MET A 35 9.75 5.26 4.55
CA MET A 35 8.57 4.39 4.64
C MET A 35 8.70 3.13 3.81
N GLN A 36 9.33 3.20 2.63
CA GLN A 36 9.54 2.06 1.73
C GLN A 36 10.69 1.15 2.17
N LYS A 37 11.71 1.67 2.87
CA LYS A 37 12.87 0.91 3.33
C LYS A 37 12.52 -0.40 4.09
N PRO A 38 11.60 -0.44 5.06
CA PRO A 38 11.23 -1.69 5.73
C PRO A 38 10.54 -2.70 4.80
N PHE A 39 10.00 -2.27 3.66
CA PHE A 39 9.34 -3.12 2.67
C PHE A 39 10.24 -3.45 1.49
N SER A 40 11.49 -2.95 1.44
CA SER A 40 12.37 -3.19 0.28
C SER A 40 12.79 -4.65 0.13
N GLU A 41 12.85 -5.38 1.24
CA GLU A 41 13.17 -6.81 1.28
C GLU A 41 11.92 -7.69 1.23
N GLN A 42 10.73 -7.11 1.40
CA GLN A 42 9.51 -7.84 1.09
C GLN A 42 9.45 -8.04 -0.41
N ILE A 43 9.80 -9.25 -0.84
CA ILE A 43 9.55 -9.71 -2.20
C ILE A 43 8.03 -9.61 -2.38
N VAL A 44 7.59 -8.52 -3.01
CA VAL A 44 6.26 -8.44 -3.61
C VAL A 44 6.28 -9.54 -4.65
N CYS A 45 5.79 -10.72 -4.27
CA CYS A 45 5.72 -11.85 -5.17
C CYS A 45 4.92 -11.36 -6.37
N ARG A 46 5.60 -11.16 -7.51
CA ARG A 46 4.93 -10.77 -8.76
C ARG A 46 4.03 -11.89 -9.28
N GLN A 47 4.18 -13.08 -8.71
CA GLN A 47 3.34 -14.21 -9.00
C GLN A 47 2.06 -14.13 -8.15
N PRO A 48 0.90 -14.43 -8.75
CA PRO A 48 -0.36 -14.48 -8.00
C PRO A 48 -0.24 -15.48 -6.86
N LYS A 49 -0.85 -15.15 -5.71
CA LYS A 49 -0.93 -16.09 -4.58
C LYS A 49 -1.55 -17.41 -5.09
N PRO A 50 -0.91 -18.56 -4.85
CA PRO A 50 -1.44 -19.84 -5.31
C PRO A 50 -2.81 -20.09 -4.70
N LEU A 51 -3.74 -20.58 -5.51
CA LEU A 51 -5.07 -20.94 -5.05
C LEU A 51 -4.94 -22.02 -3.97
N VAL A 52 -5.40 -21.75 -2.75
CA VAL A 52 -5.48 -22.76 -1.69
C VAL A 52 -6.65 -23.67 -2.03
N VAL A 53 -6.38 -24.75 -2.76
CA VAL A 53 -7.38 -25.77 -3.05
C VAL A 53 -7.57 -26.60 -1.79
N PHE A 54 -8.61 -26.32 -1.02
CA PHE A 54 -9.03 -27.21 0.06
C PHE A 54 -9.37 -28.57 -0.55
N LYS A 55 -8.47 -29.54 -0.43
CA LYS A 55 -8.77 -30.94 -0.75
C LYS A 55 -9.86 -31.38 0.22
N LYS A 56 -11.11 -31.42 -0.24
CA LYS A 56 -12.18 -32.12 0.46
C LYS A 56 -11.69 -33.56 0.67
N LYS A 57 -11.51 -33.98 1.93
CA LYS A 57 -11.29 -35.39 2.25
C LYS A 57 -12.46 -36.17 1.64
N LYS A 58 -12.17 -37.08 0.71
CA LYS A 58 -13.16 -38.07 0.29
C LYS A 58 -13.48 -38.88 1.54
N VAL A 59 -14.73 -38.79 2.00
CA VAL A 59 -15.27 -39.72 2.99
C VAL A 59 -15.42 -41.04 2.25
N ALA A 60 -14.69 -42.05 2.75
CA ALA A 60 -14.78 -43.43 2.28
C ALA A 60 -16.09 -44.07 2.74
#